data_AF-A0A7U9THG5-F1
#
_entry.id   AF-A0A7U9THG5-F1
#
_cell.length_a   1.000
_cell.length_b   1.000
_cell.length_c   1.000
_cell.angle_alpha   90.00
_cell.angle_beta   90.00
_cell.angle_gamma   90.00
#
_symmetry.space_group_name_H-M   'P 1'
#
loop_
_entity.id
_entity.type
_entity.pdbx_description
1 polymer ?
#
loop_
_entity_poly.entity_id
_entity_poly.type
_entity_poly.pdbx_seq_one_letter_code
_entity_poly.pdbx_strand_id
1 'polypeptide(L)'
;MKKLFFMGKTRNKKKKKKIRVITFVKGFILLLIGAGIFTVGKAVTKDILVRNEINDFKDRAVFEYEEDFAYQTGVIQTRRYYKVPRETLYETSDTRSVFNDDSRKYLGQAGDIFLSQRSPFVGEFFVDPFISYYFGGHAAIKTENNQFIEAVGFPDDDESIMDIIRHPGDEPHDFSVTINRTSSNYWLYPYYRSEGTVEYPYFGSYYRDKFIGVRVKDVDSEQIQGAIDFADDKVDVNLYNFLFFLDMSYKYYCTDLVSRAYQDVMVEPEEQTNYAKALNDDGFITSVNDIVLSRETYMIFYVEIIDEIVNIYYLEDM
;
A
#
# COMPACT_ATOMS: atom_id res chain seq x y z
N MET A 1 67.59 -11.62 -36.96
CA MET A 1 67.48 -11.34 -35.50
C MET A 1 66.64 -10.06 -35.22
N LYS A 2 65.34 -10.03 -35.55
CA LYS A 2 64.44 -8.91 -35.19
C LYS A 2 63.01 -9.44 -34.99
N LYS A 3 62.73 -10.11 -33.85
CA LYS A 3 61.34 -10.48 -33.49
C LYS A 3 61.04 -10.56 -31.99
N LEU A 4 61.93 -10.08 -31.11
CA LEU A 4 61.73 -10.24 -29.65
C LEU A 4 61.22 -9.00 -28.88
N PHE A 5 61.08 -7.82 -29.49
CA PHE A 5 60.87 -6.58 -28.72
C PHE A 5 59.43 -6.03 -28.62
N PHE A 6 58.41 -6.73 -29.13
CA PHE A 6 57.02 -6.21 -29.15
C PHE A 6 56.04 -6.84 -28.15
N MET A 7 56.45 -7.80 -27.32
CA MET A 7 55.54 -8.47 -26.35
C MET A 7 55.37 -7.74 -25.00
N GLY A 8 56.20 -6.75 -24.66
CA GLY A 8 56.12 -6.04 -23.37
C GLY A 8 55.04 -4.96 -23.27
N LYS A 9 54.75 -4.24 -24.36
CA LYS A 9 53.82 -3.09 -24.35
C LYS A 9 52.34 -3.49 -24.27
N THR A 10 51.95 -4.63 -24.83
CA THR A 10 50.56 -5.13 -24.84
C THR A 10 50.11 -5.62 -23.46
N ARG A 11 51.01 -6.21 -22.66
CA ARG A 11 50.73 -6.71 -21.31
C ARG A 11 50.41 -5.56 -20.32
N ASN A 12 51.10 -4.43 -20.44
CA ASN A 12 50.85 -3.23 -19.62
C ASN A 12 49.55 -2.49 -19.98
N LYS A 13 49.17 -2.42 -21.26
CA LYS A 13 47.86 -1.87 -21.67
C LYS A 13 46.69 -2.72 -21.14
N LYS A 14 46.81 -4.06 -21.20
CA LYS A 14 45.80 -4.98 -20.63
C LYS A 14 45.69 -4.84 -19.10
N LYS A 15 46.80 -4.73 -18.37
CA LYS A 15 46.80 -4.46 -16.92
C LYS A 15 46.15 -3.11 -16.57
N LYS A 16 46.49 -2.03 -17.28
CA LYS A 16 45.87 -0.70 -17.07
C LYS A 16 44.35 -0.70 -17.36
N LYS A 17 43.90 -1.39 -18.41
CA LYS A 17 42.47 -1.55 -18.73
C LYS A 17 41.74 -2.36 -17.64
N LYS A 18 42.34 -3.44 -17.14
CA LYS A 18 41.79 -4.26 -16.04
C LYS A 18 41.66 -3.47 -14.73
N ILE A 19 42.65 -2.64 -14.39
CA ILE A 19 42.59 -1.76 -13.21
C ILE A 19 41.44 -0.75 -13.34
N ARG A 20 41.29 -0.09 -14.50
CA ARG A 20 40.18 0.85 -14.74
C ARG A 20 38.79 0.20 -14.62
N VAL A 21 38.62 -1.01 -15.15
CA VAL A 21 37.35 -1.75 -15.03
C VAL A 21 37.05 -2.09 -13.57
N ILE A 22 38.04 -2.57 -12.81
CA ILE A 22 37.85 -2.87 -11.38
C ILE A 22 37.51 -1.61 -10.59
N THR A 23 38.17 -0.48 -10.88
CA THR A 23 37.86 0.81 -10.23
C THR A 23 36.44 1.26 -10.56
N PHE A 24 36.00 1.11 -11.81
CA PHE A 24 34.62 1.43 -12.21
C PHE A 24 33.60 0.54 -11.51
N VAL A 25 33.82 -0.78 -11.47
CA VAL A 25 32.95 -1.73 -10.77
C VAL A 25 32.89 -1.42 -9.28
N LYS A 26 34.02 -1.11 -8.63
CA LYS A 26 34.05 -0.69 -7.23
C LYS A 26 33.27 0.60 -7.00
N GLY A 27 33.44 1.60 -7.86
CA GLY A 27 32.69 2.85 -7.80
C GLY A 27 31.18 2.63 -7.95
N PHE A 28 30.78 1.77 -8.90
CA PHE A 28 29.38 1.40 -9.10
C PHE A 28 28.78 0.67 -7.89
N ILE A 29 29.50 -0.28 -7.30
CA ILE A 29 29.07 -0.97 -6.07
C ILE A 29 28.91 0.04 -4.92
N LEU A 30 29.87 0.96 -4.74
CA LEU A 30 29.77 2.01 -3.71
C LEU A 30 28.57 2.92 -3.93
N LEU A 31 28.25 3.26 -5.18
CA LEU A 31 27.05 4.03 -5.52
C LEU A 31 25.78 3.25 -5.17
N LEU A 32 25.71 1.95 -5.48
CA LEU A 32 24.57 1.11 -5.12
C LEU A 32 24.40 0.99 -3.61
N ILE A 33 25.49 0.83 -2.86
CA ILE A 33 25.45 0.81 -1.39
C ILE A 33 24.98 2.17 -0.85
N GLY A 34 25.51 3.28 -1.37
CA GLY A 34 25.09 4.62 -0.98
C GLY A 34 23.62 4.89 -1.25
N ALA A 35 23.14 4.51 -2.45
CA ALA A 35 21.73 4.57 -2.82
C ALA A 35 20.88 3.70 -1.88
N GLY A 36 21.30 2.47 -1.61
CA GLY A 36 20.60 1.56 -0.68
C GLY A 36 20.50 2.12 0.73
N ILE A 37 21.58 2.68 1.29
CA ILE A 37 21.56 3.32 2.61
C ILE A 37 20.58 4.51 2.62
N PHE A 38 20.59 5.34 1.56
CA PHE A 38 19.70 6.48 1.45
C PHE A 38 18.22 6.04 1.37
N THR A 39 17.89 5.03 0.56
CA THR A 39 16.52 4.53 0.43
C THR A 39 16.04 3.84 1.70
N VAL A 40 16.88 3.06 2.37
CA VAL A 40 16.57 2.50 3.71
C VAL A 40 16.30 3.63 4.69
N GLY A 41 17.16 4.66 4.73
CA GLY A 41 17.00 5.80 5.63
C GLY A 41 15.68 6.53 5.44
N LYS A 42 15.27 6.75 4.19
CA LYS A 42 13.95 7.31 3.85
C LYS A 42 12.80 6.42 4.34
N ALA A 43 12.85 5.11 4.04
CA ALA A 43 11.82 4.16 4.45
C ALA A 43 11.67 4.10 5.99
N VAL A 44 12.78 4.02 6.72
CA VAL A 44 12.80 4.05 8.19
C VAL A 44 12.24 5.36 8.74
N THR A 45 12.57 6.49 8.12
CA THR A 45 12.03 7.79 8.54
C THR A 45 10.51 7.84 8.37
N LYS A 46 9.99 7.38 7.22
CA LYS A 46 8.54 7.31 6.97
C LYS A 46 7.84 6.38 7.96
N ASP A 47 8.42 5.21 8.26
CA ASP A 47 7.88 4.29 9.28
C ASP A 47 7.77 4.93 10.68
N ILE A 48 8.81 5.66 11.09
CA ILE A 48 8.80 6.40 12.37
C ILE A 48 7.73 7.49 12.36
N LEU A 49 7.62 8.25 11.27
CA LEU A 49 6.62 9.33 11.16
C LEU A 49 5.20 8.77 11.20
N VAL A 50 4.90 7.69 10.46
CA VAL A 50 3.57 7.06 10.52
C VAL A 50 3.26 6.54 11.91
N ARG A 51 4.25 5.96 12.61
CA ARG A 51 4.06 5.54 14.00
C ARG A 51 3.71 6.72 14.91
N ASN A 52 4.34 7.87 14.70
CA ASN A 52 4.00 9.08 15.44
C ASN A 52 2.59 9.55 15.10
N GLU A 53 2.19 9.61 13.83
CA GLU A 53 0.82 9.97 13.43
C GLU A 53 -0.23 9.03 14.05
N ILE A 54 0.02 7.72 14.08
CA ILE A 54 -0.86 6.74 14.74
C ILE A 54 -0.91 7.00 16.25
N ASN A 55 0.22 7.23 16.90
CA ASN A 55 0.26 7.50 18.34
C ASN A 55 -0.46 8.81 18.67
N ASP A 56 -0.21 9.88 17.93
CA ASP A 56 -0.86 11.18 18.09
C ASP A 56 -2.38 11.05 17.89
N PHE A 57 -2.82 10.25 16.90
CA PHE A 57 -4.23 9.95 16.69
C PHE A 57 -4.85 9.18 17.88
N LYS A 58 -4.13 8.18 18.41
CA LYS A 58 -4.57 7.38 19.56
C LYS A 58 -4.54 8.15 20.89
N ASP A 59 -3.57 9.03 21.08
CA ASP A 59 -3.39 9.82 22.31
C ASP A 59 -4.52 10.83 22.51
N ARG A 60 -5.16 11.26 21.41
CA ARG A 60 -6.40 12.06 21.43
C ARG A 60 -7.65 11.24 21.76
N ALA A 61 -7.58 9.91 21.70
CA ALA A 61 -8.76 9.08 21.73
C ALA A 61 -9.35 8.93 23.15
N VAL A 62 -10.68 8.99 23.22
CA VAL A 62 -11.46 8.79 24.44
C VAL A 62 -12.30 7.54 24.28
N PHE A 63 -12.20 6.61 25.22
CA PHE A 63 -13.04 5.41 25.24
C PHE A 63 -14.52 5.81 25.24
N GLU A 64 -15.28 5.25 24.30
CA GLU A 64 -16.71 5.48 24.18
C GLU A 64 -17.50 4.33 24.83
N TYR A 65 -17.38 3.13 24.26
CA TYR A 65 -18.04 1.92 24.77
C TYR A 65 -17.39 0.63 24.23
N GLU A 66 -17.79 -0.49 24.82
CA GLU A 66 -17.47 -1.85 24.36
C GLU A 66 -18.77 -2.57 24.01
N GLU A 67 -18.78 -3.34 22.92
CA GLU A 67 -19.93 -4.17 22.54
C GLU A 67 -19.49 -5.53 21.99
N ASP A 68 -20.36 -6.52 22.15
CA ASP A 68 -20.26 -7.81 21.46
C ASP A 68 -21.10 -7.78 20.18
N PHE A 69 -20.42 -7.78 19.03
CA PHE A 69 -21.04 -7.70 17.72
C PHE A 69 -21.29 -9.10 17.16
N ALA A 70 -22.56 -9.47 16.97
CA ALA A 70 -22.92 -10.72 16.30
C ALA A 70 -22.77 -10.58 14.78
N TYR A 71 -21.69 -11.13 14.22
CA TYR A 71 -21.37 -10.97 12.79
C TYR A 71 -22.23 -11.90 11.92
N GLN A 72 -22.39 -13.14 12.38
CA GLN A 72 -23.23 -14.20 11.83
C GLN A 72 -23.54 -15.21 12.95
N THR A 73 -24.46 -16.15 12.72
CA THR A 73 -24.85 -17.15 13.72
C THR A 73 -23.63 -17.88 14.30
N GLY A 74 -23.40 -17.73 15.61
CA GLY A 74 -22.29 -18.37 16.32
C GLY A 74 -20.95 -17.66 16.22
N VAL A 75 -20.87 -16.49 15.56
CA VAL A 75 -19.64 -15.68 15.45
C VAL A 75 -19.86 -14.33 16.11
N ILE A 76 -19.22 -14.14 17.25
CA ILE A 76 -19.27 -12.92 18.05
C ILE A 76 -17.89 -12.26 18.00
N GLN A 77 -17.86 -10.95 17.85
CA GLN A 77 -16.67 -10.13 17.87
C GLN A 77 -16.81 -9.04 18.93
N THR A 78 -15.94 -9.05 19.93
CA THR A 78 -15.88 -7.96 20.91
C THR A 78 -15.15 -6.76 20.31
N ARG A 79 -15.81 -5.59 20.35
CA ARG A 79 -15.29 -4.32 19.82
C ARG A 79 -15.23 -3.27 20.92
N ARG A 80 -14.12 -2.53 20.97
CA ARG A 80 -13.96 -1.32 21.77
C ARG A 80 -13.87 -0.12 20.85
N TYR A 81 -14.70 0.88 21.11
CA TYR A 81 -14.74 2.11 20.33
C TYR A 81 -14.10 3.24 21.13
N TYR A 82 -13.21 3.98 20.47
CA TYR A 82 -12.53 5.15 21.01
C TYR A 82 -12.75 6.31 20.05
N LYS A 83 -13.43 7.36 20.52
CA LYS A 83 -13.66 8.58 19.75
C LYS A 83 -12.42 9.45 19.77
N VAL A 84 -12.01 9.91 18.61
CA VAL A 84 -10.93 10.89 18.42
C VAL A 84 -11.58 12.22 18.07
N PRO A 85 -11.43 13.26 18.93
CA PRO A 85 -11.96 14.59 18.64
C PRO A 85 -11.37 15.18 17.35
N ARG A 86 -12.19 15.93 16.63
CA ARG A 86 -11.74 16.68 15.44
C ARG A 86 -11.14 18.01 15.88
N GLU A 87 -9.90 18.30 15.48
CA GLU A 87 -9.16 19.48 15.93
C GLU A 87 -8.73 20.40 14.79
N THR A 88 -8.53 19.83 13.60
CA THR A 88 -8.03 20.56 12.44
C THR A 88 -9.16 21.02 11.52
N LEU A 89 -8.87 22.00 10.65
CA LEU A 89 -9.88 22.53 9.73
C LEU A 89 -10.42 21.44 8.79
N TYR A 90 -9.55 20.60 8.22
CA TYR A 90 -9.96 19.52 7.32
C TYR A 90 -10.73 18.41 8.03
N GLU A 91 -10.44 18.12 9.30
CA GLU A 91 -11.26 17.21 10.10
C GLU A 91 -12.64 17.84 10.37
N THR A 92 -12.69 19.09 10.84
CA THR A 92 -13.95 19.76 11.22
C THR A 92 -14.83 20.15 10.04
N SER A 93 -14.29 20.27 8.83
CA SER A 93 -15.08 20.52 7.62
C SER A 93 -15.67 19.25 7.00
N ASP A 94 -15.08 18.07 7.28
CA ASP A 94 -15.57 16.81 6.74
C ASP A 94 -16.66 16.19 7.61
N THR A 95 -17.91 16.38 7.22
CA THR A 95 -19.08 15.87 7.96
C THR A 95 -19.40 14.40 7.68
N ARG A 96 -18.62 13.69 6.85
CA ARG A 96 -18.89 12.27 6.54
C ARG A 96 -18.60 11.40 7.76
N SER A 97 -19.53 10.51 8.09
CA SER A 97 -19.32 9.52 9.16
C SER A 97 -18.15 8.60 8.82
N VAL A 98 -17.43 8.13 9.84
CA VAL A 98 -16.37 7.13 9.67
C VAL A 98 -16.91 5.72 9.41
N PHE A 99 -18.15 5.44 9.81
CA PHE A 99 -18.80 4.14 9.59
C PHE A 99 -19.59 4.14 8.29
N ASN A 100 -19.79 2.96 7.70
CA ASN A 100 -20.60 2.81 6.49
C ASN A 100 -22.06 3.24 6.72
N ASP A 101 -22.61 2.86 7.87
CA ASP A 101 -23.98 3.12 8.30
C ASP A 101 -24.07 3.20 9.84
N ASP A 102 -25.26 3.52 10.35
CA ASP A 102 -25.55 3.65 11.78
C ASP A 102 -25.38 2.34 12.58
N SER A 103 -25.35 1.18 11.91
CA SER A 103 -25.09 -0.09 12.58
C SER A 103 -23.63 -0.23 13.03
N ARG A 104 -22.73 0.61 12.47
CA ARG A 104 -21.29 0.59 12.71
C ARG A 104 -20.63 -0.77 12.43
N LYS A 105 -21.32 -1.66 11.69
CA LYS A 105 -20.81 -2.99 11.33
C LYS A 105 -19.53 -2.88 10.50
N TYR A 106 -19.53 -1.95 9.55
CA TYR A 106 -18.47 -1.73 8.58
C TYR A 106 -17.90 -0.32 8.69
N LEU A 107 -16.60 -0.21 8.46
CA LEU A 107 -15.90 1.07 8.44
C LEU A 107 -15.88 1.66 7.02
N GLY A 108 -15.69 2.98 6.98
CA GLY A 108 -15.43 3.80 5.82
C GLY A 108 -16.68 4.22 5.05
N GLN A 109 -16.51 5.23 4.22
CA GLN A 109 -17.41 5.76 3.20
C GLN A 109 -16.81 5.56 1.81
N ALA A 110 -17.56 5.87 0.75
CA ALA A 110 -17.03 5.83 -0.61
C ALA A 110 -15.82 6.79 -0.75
N GLY A 111 -14.77 6.33 -1.42
CA GLY A 111 -13.50 7.04 -1.57
C GLY A 111 -12.54 6.87 -0.38
N ASP A 112 -12.99 6.36 0.77
CA ASP A 112 -12.07 6.13 1.88
C ASP A 112 -11.03 5.07 1.49
N ILE A 113 -9.77 5.32 1.87
CA ILE A 113 -8.65 4.45 1.52
C ILE A 113 -8.28 3.62 2.75
N PHE A 114 -8.26 2.30 2.58
CA PHE A 114 -7.89 1.36 3.63
C PHE A 114 -6.46 0.90 3.40
N LEU A 115 -5.67 0.93 4.46
CA LEU A 115 -4.22 0.74 4.40
C LEU A 115 -3.76 -0.25 5.47
N SER A 116 -2.87 -1.17 5.12
CA SER A 116 -2.14 -1.99 6.09
C SER A 116 -0.65 -1.89 5.81
N GLN A 117 0.17 -1.76 6.85
CA GLN A 117 1.62 -1.57 6.68
C GLN A 117 2.37 -2.89 6.54
N ARG A 118 1.81 -3.99 7.05
CA ARG A 118 2.51 -5.27 7.12
C ARG A 118 2.31 -6.10 5.86
N SER A 119 3.42 -6.58 5.30
CA SER A 119 3.45 -7.43 4.12
C SER A 119 2.51 -8.64 4.27
N PRO A 120 1.83 -9.06 3.20
CA PRO A 120 1.08 -10.31 3.22
C PRO A 120 1.99 -11.55 3.13
N PHE A 121 3.26 -11.41 2.74
CA PHE A 121 4.23 -12.52 2.63
C PHE A 121 4.94 -12.81 3.97
N VAL A 122 4.17 -12.91 5.05
CA VAL A 122 4.70 -13.06 6.40
C VAL A 122 5.53 -14.34 6.57
N GLY A 123 6.62 -14.25 7.31
CA GLY A 123 7.52 -15.37 7.58
C GLY A 123 8.55 -15.67 6.49
N GLU A 124 8.42 -15.08 5.29
CA GLU A 124 9.41 -15.21 4.23
C GLU A 124 10.65 -14.35 4.52
N PHE A 125 11.80 -15.01 4.64
CA PHE A 125 13.06 -14.34 4.96
C PHE A 125 13.42 -13.32 3.87
N PHE A 126 13.71 -12.10 4.29
CA PHE A 126 13.89 -10.89 3.45
C PHE A 126 12.65 -10.34 2.74
N VAL A 127 11.73 -11.17 2.21
CA VAL A 127 10.57 -10.65 1.45
C VAL A 127 9.60 -9.90 2.36
N ASP A 128 9.25 -10.48 3.51
CA ASP A 128 8.37 -9.83 4.50
C ASP A 128 8.90 -8.43 4.90
N PRO A 129 10.12 -8.31 5.47
CA PRO A 129 10.62 -7.00 5.88
C PRO A 129 10.82 -6.07 4.69
N PHE A 130 11.28 -6.56 3.54
CA PHE A 130 11.49 -5.69 2.37
C PHE A 130 10.18 -5.04 1.92
N ILE A 131 9.12 -5.83 1.75
CA ILE A 131 7.81 -5.32 1.33
C ILE A 131 7.22 -4.41 2.41
N SER A 132 7.22 -4.85 3.68
CA SER A 132 6.70 -4.08 4.81
C SER A 132 7.35 -2.70 4.95
N TYR A 133 8.68 -2.60 4.76
CA TYR A 133 9.40 -1.32 4.91
C TYR A 133 9.32 -0.41 3.69
N TYR A 134 9.36 -0.96 2.47
CA TYR A 134 9.50 -0.13 1.25
C TYR A 134 8.17 0.21 0.57
N PHE A 135 7.17 -0.66 0.68
CA PHE A 135 5.89 -0.51 -0.01
C PHE A 135 4.73 -0.50 0.98
N GLY A 136 4.84 -1.24 2.08
CA GLY A 136 3.74 -1.52 2.99
C GLY A 136 3.04 -2.84 2.64
N GLY A 137 1.89 -3.06 3.24
CA GLY A 137 1.14 -4.31 3.16
C GLY A 137 0.09 -4.33 2.07
N HIS A 138 -0.87 -3.42 2.15
CA HIS A 138 -1.99 -3.35 1.21
C HIS A 138 -2.66 -1.99 1.21
N ALA A 139 -3.25 -1.62 0.08
CA ALA A 139 -4.08 -0.43 -0.08
C ALA A 139 -5.30 -0.76 -0.94
N ALA A 140 -6.46 -0.22 -0.57
CA ALA A 140 -7.71 -0.42 -1.29
C ALA A 140 -8.60 0.82 -1.22
N ILE A 141 -9.34 1.11 -2.30
CA ILE A 141 -10.34 2.19 -2.33
C ILE A 141 -11.70 1.59 -2.02
N LYS A 142 -12.41 2.17 -1.04
CA LYS A 142 -13.78 1.78 -0.72
C LYS A 142 -14.76 2.39 -1.71
N THR A 143 -15.72 1.58 -2.16
CA THR A 143 -16.79 1.99 -3.09
C THR A 143 -18.10 2.27 -2.36
N GLU A 144 -19.06 2.86 -3.07
CA GLU A 144 -20.41 3.12 -2.56
C GLU A 144 -21.15 1.85 -2.11
N ASN A 145 -20.88 0.71 -2.77
CA ASN A 145 -21.53 -0.57 -2.50
C ASN A 145 -20.93 -1.33 -1.30
N ASN A 146 -20.14 -0.67 -0.45
CA ASN A 146 -19.41 -1.29 0.66
C ASN A 146 -18.48 -2.45 0.21
N GLN A 147 -17.86 -2.26 -0.95
CA GLN A 147 -16.84 -3.15 -1.54
C GLN A 147 -15.53 -2.39 -1.67
N PHE A 148 -14.47 -3.11 -1.99
CA PHE A 148 -13.16 -2.54 -2.28
C PHE A 148 -12.76 -2.80 -3.72
N ILE A 149 -12.08 -1.82 -4.33
CA ILE A 149 -11.29 -2.03 -5.54
C ILE A 149 -9.82 -2.04 -5.10
N GLU A 150 -9.11 -3.10 -5.46
CA GLU A 150 -7.75 -3.34 -5.00
C GLU A 150 -6.92 -4.06 -6.07
N ALA A 151 -5.60 -3.90 -6.02
CA ALA A 151 -4.68 -4.67 -6.86
C ALA A 151 -4.06 -5.78 -6.00
N VAL A 152 -4.25 -7.04 -6.37
CA VAL A 152 -3.75 -8.21 -5.63
C VAL A 152 -2.76 -9.02 -6.47
N GLY A 153 -1.63 -9.38 -5.86
CA GLY A 153 -0.50 -10.02 -6.53
C GLY A 153 -0.25 -11.46 -6.10
N PHE A 154 -1.31 -12.26 -5.96
CA PHE A 154 -1.23 -13.69 -5.62
C PHE A 154 -1.63 -14.55 -6.83
N PRO A 155 -0.66 -14.95 -7.66
CA PRO A 155 -0.94 -15.80 -8.82
C PRO A 155 -1.36 -17.20 -8.38
N ASP A 156 -2.23 -17.82 -9.16
CA ASP A 156 -2.59 -19.22 -9.01
C ASP A 156 -1.36 -20.14 -9.22
N ASP A 157 -1.38 -21.34 -8.64
CA ASP A 157 -0.22 -22.24 -8.57
C ASP A 157 0.36 -22.63 -9.95
N ASP A 158 -0.45 -22.56 -11.02
CA ASP A 158 -0.06 -22.87 -12.39
C ASP A 158 0.38 -21.65 -13.21
N GLU A 159 0.31 -20.44 -12.64
CA GLU A 159 0.68 -19.20 -13.31
C GLU A 159 2.17 -18.83 -13.14
N SER A 160 2.76 -18.33 -14.22
CA SER A 160 4.15 -17.91 -14.27
C SER A 160 4.29 -16.40 -14.04
N ILE A 161 4.89 -16.01 -12.91
CA ILE A 161 5.22 -14.61 -12.60
C ILE A 161 5.98 -13.94 -13.75
N MET A 162 6.87 -14.67 -14.42
CA MET A 162 7.66 -14.11 -15.50
C MET A 162 6.81 -13.81 -16.76
N ASP A 163 5.76 -14.59 -17.00
CA ASP A 163 4.86 -14.35 -18.12
C ASP A 163 3.93 -13.17 -17.84
N ILE A 164 3.44 -13.06 -16.59
CA ILE A 164 2.73 -11.87 -16.10
C ILE A 164 3.61 -10.61 -16.24
N ILE A 165 4.89 -10.68 -15.86
CA ILE A 165 5.84 -9.57 -15.98
C ILE A 165 6.01 -9.13 -17.44
N ARG A 166 6.06 -10.07 -18.40
CA ARG A 166 6.27 -9.76 -19.82
C ARG A 166 4.99 -9.33 -20.55
N HIS A 167 3.83 -9.64 -19.99
CA HIS A 167 2.54 -9.24 -20.54
C HIS A 167 2.43 -7.69 -20.54
N PRO A 168 1.79 -7.06 -21.53
CA PRO A 168 1.64 -5.59 -21.58
C PRO A 168 0.80 -5.04 -20.41
N GLY A 169 -0.17 -5.81 -19.93
CA GLY A 169 -0.96 -5.50 -18.73
C GLY A 169 -2.39 -5.08 -19.01
N ASP A 170 -2.75 -4.66 -20.23
CA ASP A 170 -4.07 -4.20 -20.67
C ASP A 170 -4.66 -5.00 -21.84
N GLU A 171 -3.93 -5.99 -22.37
CA GLU A 171 -4.42 -6.90 -23.41
C GLU A 171 -5.17 -8.10 -22.80
N PRO A 172 -6.05 -8.80 -23.56
CA PRO A 172 -6.75 -9.98 -23.05
C PRO A 172 -5.78 -11.05 -22.52
N HIS A 173 -6.02 -11.50 -21.29
CA HIS A 173 -5.28 -12.57 -20.64
C HIS A 173 -6.22 -13.42 -19.76
N ASP A 174 -5.71 -14.52 -19.22
CA ASP A 174 -6.40 -15.42 -18.29
C ASP A 174 -5.76 -15.45 -16.89
N PHE A 175 -4.75 -14.61 -16.63
CA PHE A 175 -4.13 -14.49 -15.31
C PHE A 175 -5.10 -14.02 -14.22
N SER A 176 -4.97 -14.61 -13.03
CA SER A 176 -5.73 -14.36 -11.80
C SER A 176 -5.39 -13.04 -11.10
N VAL A 177 -4.17 -12.53 -11.32
CA VAL A 177 -3.62 -11.35 -10.64
C VAL A 177 -4.03 -10.04 -11.29
N THR A 178 -5.32 -9.75 -11.24
CA THR A 178 -5.89 -8.51 -11.74
C THR A 178 -6.12 -7.50 -10.63
N ILE A 179 -6.44 -6.27 -11.04
CA ILE A 179 -7.27 -5.41 -10.19
C ILE A 179 -8.63 -6.09 -10.04
N ASN A 180 -9.08 -6.23 -8.80
CA ASN A 180 -10.32 -6.91 -8.48
C ASN A 180 -11.25 -6.02 -7.66
N ARG A 181 -12.54 -6.31 -7.79
CA ARG A 181 -13.59 -5.76 -6.94
C ARG A 181 -14.02 -6.83 -5.95
N THR A 182 -13.96 -6.53 -4.66
CA THR A 182 -14.32 -7.51 -3.64
C THR A 182 -15.83 -7.68 -3.53
N SER A 183 -16.25 -8.85 -3.04
CA SER A 183 -17.68 -9.14 -2.85
C SER A 183 -18.29 -8.36 -1.67
N SER A 184 -17.48 -7.97 -0.69
CA SER A 184 -17.92 -7.28 0.53
C SER A 184 -16.77 -6.58 1.26
N ASN A 185 -17.12 -5.80 2.29
CA ASN A 185 -16.15 -5.23 3.23
C ASN A 185 -15.68 -6.27 4.25
N TYR A 186 -14.46 -6.76 4.06
CA TYR A 186 -13.90 -7.90 4.78
C TYR A 186 -12.87 -7.50 5.85
N TRP A 187 -12.51 -6.23 5.99
CA TRP A 187 -11.41 -5.78 6.84
C TRP A 187 -11.64 -6.03 8.33
N LEU A 188 -12.89 -6.00 8.78
CA LEU A 188 -13.31 -6.34 10.14
C LEU A 188 -13.84 -7.77 10.30
N TYR A 189 -13.79 -8.59 9.25
CA TYR A 189 -14.39 -9.92 9.28
C TYR A 189 -13.57 -10.85 10.20
N PRO A 190 -14.16 -11.36 11.31
CA PRO A 190 -13.43 -12.13 12.33
C PRO A 190 -13.09 -13.57 11.91
N TYR A 191 -13.47 -13.99 10.70
CA TYR A 191 -13.25 -15.36 10.21
C TYR A 191 -12.73 -15.35 8.77
N TYR A 192 -11.82 -14.41 8.47
CA TYR A 192 -11.18 -14.29 7.17
C TYR A 192 -10.13 -15.39 6.94
N ARG A 193 -9.35 -15.73 7.98
CA ARG A 193 -8.29 -16.76 7.92
C ARG A 193 -8.64 -18.00 8.70
N SER A 194 -8.13 -19.12 8.21
CA SER A 194 -8.20 -20.41 8.90
C SER A 194 -6.91 -20.68 9.66
N GLU A 195 -6.98 -21.38 10.79
CA GLU A 195 -5.82 -21.70 11.66
C GLU A 195 -4.66 -22.39 10.93
N GLY A 196 -4.94 -23.07 9.81
CA GLY A 196 -3.95 -23.77 9.01
C GLY A 196 -3.18 -22.92 7.99
N THR A 197 -3.49 -21.63 7.82
CA THR A 197 -2.78 -20.79 6.83
C THR A 197 -1.50 -20.20 7.40
N VAL A 198 -0.52 -19.91 6.54
CA VAL A 198 0.81 -19.40 6.93
C VAL A 198 0.71 -18.06 7.67
N GLU A 199 -0.33 -17.28 7.40
CA GLU A 199 -0.52 -15.95 7.95
C GLU A 199 -1.27 -15.93 9.28
N TYR A 200 -1.95 -17.03 9.65
CA TYR A 200 -2.73 -17.09 10.88
C TYR A 200 -1.92 -16.80 12.16
N PRO A 201 -0.68 -17.29 12.34
CA PRO A 201 0.15 -16.95 13.51
C PRO A 201 0.47 -15.45 13.63
N TYR A 202 0.27 -14.68 12.56
CA TYR A 202 0.64 -13.27 12.48
C TYR A 202 -0.55 -12.33 12.52
N PHE A 203 -1.70 -12.74 11.97
CA PHE A 203 -2.92 -11.92 11.89
C PHE A 203 -4.12 -12.52 12.63
N GLY A 204 -3.99 -13.73 13.18
CA GLY A 204 -5.11 -14.50 13.71
C GLY A 204 -6.12 -14.86 12.62
N SER A 205 -7.39 -14.94 12.99
CA SER A 205 -8.50 -15.21 12.07
C SER A 205 -8.87 -14.00 11.18
N TYR A 206 -8.19 -12.87 11.33
CA TYR A 206 -8.50 -11.62 10.64
C TYR A 206 -7.69 -11.44 9.36
N TYR A 207 -8.17 -10.55 8.48
CA TYR A 207 -7.42 -10.17 7.28
C TYR A 207 -6.06 -9.55 7.64
N ARG A 208 -6.07 -8.61 8.59
CA ARG A 208 -4.92 -7.92 9.20
C ARG A 208 -5.19 -7.69 10.68
N ASP A 209 -4.14 -7.69 11.48
CA ASP A 209 -4.17 -7.35 12.91
C ASP A 209 -4.21 -5.82 13.14
N LYS A 210 -3.68 -5.05 12.18
CA LYS A 210 -3.63 -3.59 12.23
C LYS A 210 -3.90 -2.98 10.87
N PHE A 211 -4.72 -1.93 10.83
CA PHE A 211 -4.96 -1.16 9.61
C PHE A 211 -5.42 0.27 9.88
N ILE A 212 -5.28 1.11 8.88
CA ILE A 212 -5.50 2.56 8.93
C ILE A 212 -6.54 2.90 7.85
N GLY A 213 -7.46 3.80 8.18
CA GLY A 213 -8.32 4.46 7.22
C GLY A 213 -7.88 5.89 7.03
N VAL A 214 -7.74 6.33 5.78
CA VAL A 214 -7.48 7.73 5.46
C VAL A 214 -8.50 8.27 4.46
N ARG A 215 -8.68 9.59 4.50
CA ARG A 215 -9.43 10.35 3.50
C ARG A 215 -8.54 11.33 2.78
N VAL A 216 -8.88 11.61 1.54
CA VAL A 216 -8.32 12.72 0.78
C VAL A 216 -9.03 14.02 1.20
N LYS A 217 -8.23 15.06 1.44
CA LYS A 217 -8.67 16.41 1.82
C LYS A 217 -9.22 17.14 0.61
N ASP A 218 -10.18 18.03 0.84
CA ASP A 218 -10.66 19.00 -0.13
C ASP A 218 -11.12 18.39 -1.48
N VAL A 219 -11.64 17.16 -1.46
CA VAL A 219 -12.27 16.51 -2.62
C VAL A 219 -13.79 16.52 -2.49
N ASP A 220 -14.49 16.77 -3.59
CA ASP A 220 -15.94 16.68 -3.66
C ASP A 220 -16.43 15.28 -4.06
N SER A 221 -17.75 15.09 -4.11
CA SER A 221 -18.36 13.81 -4.48
C SER A 221 -18.08 13.40 -5.92
N GLU A 222 -17.90 14.36 -6.84
CA GLU A 222 -17.60 14.06 -8.25
C GLU A 222 -16.17 13.52 -8.38
N GLN A 223 -15.22 14.14 -7.67
CA GLN A 223 -13.84 13.65 -7.61
C GLN A 223 -13.74 12.29 -6.91
N ILE A 224 -14.48 12.08 -5.82
CA ILE A 224 -14.54 10.76 -5.16
C ILE A 224 -15.04 9.70 -6.13
N GLN A 225 -16.13 9.97 -6.85
CA GLN A 225 -16.69 9.02 -7.80
C GLN A 225 -15.74 8.80 -8.98
N GLY A 226 -15.13 9.84 -9.53
CA GLY A 226 -14.16 9.72 -10.62
C GLY A 226 -12.94 8.87 -10.24
N ALA A 227 -12.44 8.97 -9.00
CA ALA A 227 -11.36 8.11 -8.53
C ALA A 227 -11.80 6.64 -8.44
N ILE A 228 -13.05 6.38 -8.00
CA ILE A 228 -13.62 5.04 -7.99
C ILE A 228 -13.78 4.51 -9.42
N ASP A 229 -14.30 5.32 -10.34
CA ASP A 229 -14.53 4.95 -11.74
C ASP A 229 -13.20 4.64 -12.45
N PHE A 230 -12.17 5.46 -12.23
CA PHE A 230 -10.83 5.21 -12.75
C PHE A 230 -10.33 3.82 -12.36
N ALA A 231 -10.49 3.46 -11.09
CA ALA A 231 -10.06 2.18 -10.55
C ALA A 231 -10.95 1.03 -11.05
N ASP A 232 -12.25 1.26 -11.18
CA ASP A 232 -13.22 0.26 -11.67
C ASP A 232 -13.00 -0.10 -13.13
N ASP A 233 -12.63 0.88 -13.96
CA ASP A 233 -12.25 0.68 -15.37
C ASP A 233 -11.06 -0.27 -15.56
N LYS A 234 -10.34 -0.61 -14.48
CA LYS A 234 -9.20 -1.52 -14.48
C LYS A 234 -9.54 -2.91 -13.96
N VAL A 235 -10.71 -3.08 -13.34
CA VAL A 235 -11.15 -4.34 -12.74
C VAL A 235 -11.24 -5.43 -13.82
N ASP A 236 -10.64 -6.59 -13.54
CA ASP A 236 -10.57 -7.76 -14.43
C ASP A 236 -9.91 -7.50 -15.80
N VAL A 237 -9.27 -6.33 -15.97
CA VAL A 237 -8.58 -5.92 -17.20
C VAL A 237 -7.09 -5.76 -16.97
N ASN A 238 -6.71 -5.01 -15.92
CA ASN A 238 -5.31 -4.66 -15.70
C ASN A 238 -4.61 -5.58 -14.70
N LEU A 239 -3.38 -5.95 -15.03
CA LEU A 239 -2.56 -6.86 -14.22
C LEU A 239 -1.88 -6.19 -13.03
N TYR A 240 -1.62 -7.00 -12.01
CA TYR A 240 -0.76 -6.64 -10.89
C TYR A 240 0.68 -6.39 -11.34
N ASN A 241 1.29 -5.35 -10.79
CA ASN A 241 2.64 -4.94 -11.12
C ASN A 241 3.71 -5.53 -10.18
N PHE A 242 4.28 -6.67 -10.56
CA PHE A 242 5.41 -7.28 -9.84
C PHE A 242 6.74 -6.53 -9.96
N LEU A 243 6.84 -5.60 -10.92
CA LEU A 243 8.03 -4.78 -11.14
C LEU A 243 7.93 -3.41 -10.44
N PHE A 244 6.80 -3.12 -9.78
CA PHE A 244 6.53 -1.85 -9.11
C PHE A 244 6.93 -0.65 -10.00
N PHE A 245 7.67 0.30 -9.44
CA PHE A 245 8.13 1.52 -10.11
C PHE A 245 8.96 1.32 -11.39
N LEU A 246 9.29 0.08 -11.79
CA LEU A 246 10.01 -0.20 -13.03
C LEU A 246 9.08 -0.39 -14.25
N ASP A 247 7.78 -0.64 -14.05
CA ASP A 247 6.79 -0.81 -15.13
C ASP A 247 5.44 -0.21 -14.75
N MET A 248 5.22 1.07 -15.04
CA MET A 248 4.03 1.82 -14.59
C MET A 248 2.97 2.03 -15.68
N SER A 249 3.10 1.40 -16.85
CA SER A 249 2.27 1.74 -18.01
C SER A 249 0.83 1.28 -17.85
N TYR A 250 0.62 -0.04 -17.76
CA TYR A 250 -0.72 -0.65 -17.70
C TYR A 250 -0.84 -1.72 -16.61
N LYS A 251 0.11 -1.75 -15.68
CA LYS A 251 0.08 -2.61 -14.51
C LYS A 251 0.05 -1.76 -13.26
N TYR A 252 -0.58 -2.27 -12.22
CA TYR A 252 -0.81 -1.53 -10.99
C TYR A 252 -0.40 -2.37 -9.78
N TYR A 253 0.25 -1.77 -8.80
CA TYR A 253 0.31 -2.33 -7.45
C TYR A 253 -0.61 -1.54 -6.53
N CYS A 254 -0.94 -2.08 -5.36
CA CYS A 254 -2.06 -1.62 -4.55
C CYS A 254 -2.06 -0.11 -4.27
N THR A 255 -0.97 0.45 -3.77
CA THR A 255 -0.85 1.89 -3.44
C THR A 255 -0.79 2.79 -4.68
N ASP A 256 -0.22 2.28 -5.76
CA ASP A 256 -0.13 2.98 -7.04
C ASP A 256 -1.48 3.06 -7.77
N LEU A 257 -2.32 2.02 -7.70
CA LEU A 257 -3.72 2.10 -8.13
C LEU A 257 -4.44 3.25 -7.42
N VAL A 258 -4.32 3.31 -6.09
CA VAL A 258 -4.98 4.35 -5.30
C VAL A 258 -4.47 5.75 -5.67
N SER A 259 -3.15 5.90 -5.78
CA SER A 259 -2.50 7.18 -6.07
C SER A 259 -2.81 7.67 -7.49
N ARG A 260 -2.86 6.78 -8.49
CA ARG A 260 -3.27 7.14 -9.86
C ARG A 260 -4.76 7.44 -9.98
N ALA A 261 -5.61 6.72 -9.26
CA ALA A 261 -7.05 6.99 -9.19
C ALA A 261 -7.33 8.42 -8.70
N TYR A 262 -6.67 8.85 -7.63
CA TYR A 262 -6.83 10.22 -7.15
C TYR A 262 -6.11 11.26 -8.01
N GLN A 263 -4.98 10.90 -8.64
CA GLN A 263 -4.35 11.80 -9.61
C GLN A 263 -5.29 12.13 -10.78
N ASP A 264 -6.04 11.16 -11.28
CA ASP A 264 -6.95 11.32 -12.41
C ASP A 264 -7.97 12.46 -12.22
N VAL A 265 -8.37 12.68 -10.96
CA VAL A 265 -9.40 13.67 -10.57
C VAL A 265 -8.86 14.92 -9.86
N MET A 266 -7.60 14.90 -9.42
CA MET A 266 -6.98 16.01 -8.69
C MET A 266 -5.95 16.79 -9.51
N VAL A 267 -5.45 16.20 -10.60
CA VAL A 267 -4.36 16.76 -11.41
C VAL A 267 -4.83 16.89 -12.86
N GLU A 268 -4.58 18.06 -13.45
CA GLU A 268 -4.94 18.33 -14.84
C GLU A 268 -4.30 17.29 -15.79
N PRO A 269 -5.02 16.81 -16.83
CA PRO A 269 -4.58 15.71 -17.68
C PRO A 269 -3.16 15.87 -18.27
N GLU A 270 -2.74 17.08 -18.60
CA GLU A 270 -1.41 17.39 -19.12
C GLU A 270 -0.27 17.28 -18.10
N GLU A 271 -0.58 17.30 -16.80
CA GLU A 271 0.40 17.18 -15.70
C GLU A 271 0.46 15.77 -15.11
N GLN A 272 -0.51 14.92 -15.46
CA GLN A 272 -0.57 13.54 -15.02
C GLN A 272 0.59 12.73 -15.58
N THR A 273 1.16 11.88 -14.73
CA THR A 273 2.20 10.92 -15.15
C THR A 273 1.94 9.56 -14.51
N ASN A 274 2.50 8.50 -15.09
CA ASN A 274 2.39 7.15 -14.53
C ASN A 274 3.04 7.03 -13.15
N TYR A 275 3.91 7.98 -12.76
CA TYR A 275 4.43 8.09 -11.40
C TYR A 275 3.57 9.12 -10.67
N ALA A 276 2.49 8.64 -10.08
CA ALA A 276 1.50 9.54 -9.51
C ALA A 276 2.09 10.44 -8.43
N LYS A 277 1.78 11.73 -8.51
CA LYS A 277 2.15 12.74 -7.50
C LYS A 277 1.10 12.88 -6.41
N ALA A 278 -0.16 12.60 -6.74
CA ALA A 278 -1.25 12.59 -5.77
C ALA A 278 -0.98 11.50 -4.73
N LEU A 279 -1.17 11.83 -3.45
CA LEU A 279 -0.95 10.94 -2.30
C LEU A 279 0.51 10.45 -2.16
N ASN A 280 1.46 11.12 -2.85
CA ASN A 280 2.87 10.75 -2.88
C ASN A 280 3.77 12.00 -2.92
N ASP A 281 3.98 12.57 -1.73
CA ASP A 281 4.75 13.81 -1.53
C ASP A 281 6.19 13.81 -2.06
N ASP A 282 6.83 12.63 -2.18
CA ASP A 282 8.22 12.53 -2.65
C ASP A 282 8.38 12.10 -4.12
N GLY A 283 7.26 11.78 -4.79
CA GLY A 283 7.17 11.59 -6.23
C GLY A 283 7.99 10.44 -6.80
N PHE A 284 8.37 9.44 -5.99
CA PHE A 284 9.18 8.31 -6.45
C PHE A 284 8.44 6.97 -6.42
N ILE A 285 8.28 6.38 -5.24
CA ILE A 285 7.56 5.11 -5.04
C ILE A 285 6.42 5.42 -4.07
N THR A 286 5.19 5.15 -4.49
CA THR A 286 4.04 5.31 -3.60
C THR A 286 3.99 4.13 -2.65
N SER A 287 4.38 4.32 -1.39
CA SER A 287 4.18 3.31 -0.34
C SER A 287 2.90 3.60 0.46
N VAL A 288 2.48 2.65 1.30
CA VAL A 288 1.40 2.87 2.28
C VAL A 288 1.76 4.04 3.19
N ASN A 289 3.02 4.14 3.60
CA ASN A 289 3.47 5.23 4.46
C ASN A 289 3.42 6.59 3.74
N ASP A 290 3.61 6.61 2.41
CA ASP A 290 3.44 7.84 1.62
C ASP A 290 1.99 8.31 1.62
N ILE A 291 1.04 7.39 1.43
CA ILE A 291 -0.38 7.73 1.46
C ILE A 291 -0.79 8.21 2.85
N VAL A 292 -0.28 7.61 3.94
CA VAL A 292 -0.59 8.07 5.31
C VAL A 292 0.01 9.44 5.61
N LEU A 293 1.23 9.70 5.17
CA LEU A 293 1.95 10.96 5.45
C LEU A 293 1.68 12.07 4.44
N SER A 294 0.92 11.79 3.38
CA SER A 294 0.62 12.75 2.33
C SER A 294 -0.02 14.01 2.92
N ARG A 295 0.39 15.17 2.40
CA ARG A 295 -0.28 16.43 2.75
C ARG A 295 -1.73 16.47 2.31
N GLU A 296 -2.11 15.63 1.36
CA GLU A 296 -3.46 15.52 0.81
C GLU A 296 -4.34 14.55 1.59
N THR A 297 -3.82 13.79 2.54
CA THR A 297 -4.61 12.83 3.32
C THR A 297 -4.64 13.16 4.80
N TYR A 298 -5.60 12.58 5.49
CA TYR A 298 -5.63 12.55 6.96
C TYR A 298 -6.28 11.26 7.45
N MET A 299 -5.87 10.82 8.65
CA MET A 299 -6.38 9.61 9.28
C MET A 299 -7.79 9.81 9.80
N ILE A 300 -8.70 8.88 9.47
CA ILE A 300 -10.09 8.87 9.93
C ILE A 300 -10.37 7.76 10.93
N PHE A 301 -9.61 6.67 10.87
CA PHE A 301 -9.63 5.63 11.87
C PHE A 301 -8.31 4.86 11.90
N TYR A 302 -8.07 4.22 13.03
CA TYR A 302 -7.04 3.22 13.22
C TYR A 302 -7.67 2.01 13.92
N VAL A 303 -7.32 0.81 13.46
CA VAL A 303 -7.77 -0.43 14.09
C VAL A 303 -6.56 -1.26 14.48
N GLU A 304 -6.61 -1.79 15.71
CA GLU A 304 -5.68 -2.82 16.18
C GLU A 304 -6.42 -3.92 16.95
N ILE A 305 -6.01 -5.16 16.71
CA ILE A 305 -6.57 -6.34 17.36
C ILE A 305 -5.60 -6.81 18.43
N ILE A 306 -6.05 -6.77 19.68
CA ILE A 306 -5.23 -7.13 20.86
C ILE A 306 -6.04 -8.12 21.68
N ASP A 307 -5.45 -9.28 21.95
CA ASP A 307 -6.10 -10.36 22.73
C ASP A 307 -7.51 -10.68 22.21
N GLU A 308 -7.66 -10.80 20.88
CA GLU A 308 -8.92 -11.05 20.15
C GLU A 308 -9.96 -9.92 20.21
N ILE A 309 -9.67 -8.81 20.90
CA ILE A 309 -10.53 -7.63 20.98
C ILE A 309 -10.17 -6.64 19.88
N VAL A 310 -11.16 -6.20 19.11
CA VAL A 310 -10.99 -5.19 18.06
C VAL A 310 -11.08 -3.80 18.70
N ASN A 311 -9.97 -3.06 18.70
CA ASN A 311 -9.92 -1.67 19.17
C ASN A 311 -10.04 -0.75 17.96
N ILE A 312 -11.11 0.04 17.90
CA ILE A 312 -11.44 0.96 16.81
C ILE A 312 -11.30 2.39 17.34
N TYR A 313 -10.24 3.07 16.93
CA TYR A 313 -10.03 4.50 17.15
C TYR A 313 -10.57 5.23 15.93
N TYR A 314 -11.48 6.18 16.08
CA TYR A 314 -12.14 6.79 14.93
C TYR A 314 -12.46 8.27 15.18
N LEU A 315 -12.39 9.09 14.13
CA LEU A 315 -12.80 10.50 14.23
C LEU A 315 -14.28 10.58 14.57
N GLU A 316 -14.60 11.39 15.57
CA GLU A 316 -15.99 11.54 16.04
C GLU A 316 -16.94 11.95 14.90
N ASP A 317 -18.17 11.43 14.94
CA ASP A 317 -19.24 11.91 14.08
C ASP A 317 -19.66 13.33 14.53
N MET A 318 -20.01 14.20 13.59
CA MET A 318 -20.43 15.59 13.85
C MET A 318 -21.95 15.76 13.99
#